data_AF-A0A418Y998-F1
#
_entry.id   AF-A0A418Y998-F1
#
_cell.length_a   1.000
_cell.length_b   1.000
_cell.length_c   1.000
_cell.angle_alpha   90.00
_cell.angle_beta   90.00
_cell.angle_gamma   90.00
#
_symmetry.space_group_name_H-M   'P 1'
#
loop_
_entity.id
_entity.type
_entity.pdbx_description
1 polymer ?
#
loop_
_entity_poly.entity_id
_entity_poly.type
_entity_poly.pdbx_seq_one_letter_code
_entity_poly.pdbx_strand_id
1 'polypeptide(L)'
;MKTLPEETTKKPIANGHFWENRFKSQALLDDNALLACMVYVDLNPIRAGMYDSVGEQRFTSIYERISQWQALQTPAPCPTIKATEPAERSQRQDIKQSLLLPFE
;
A
#
# COMPACT_ATOMS: atom_id res chain seq x y z
N MET A 1 42.13 15.75 43.67
CA MET A 1 41.44 15.05 42.57
C MET A 1 40.15 15.80 42.28
N LYS A 2 40.10 16.59 41.20
CA LYS A 2 38.86 17.24 40.74
C LYS A 2 38.33 16.42 39.58
N THR A 3 37.12 15.89 39.73
CA THR A 3 36.39 15.12 38.73
C THR A 3 36.09 15.99 37.51
N LEU A 4 36.49 15.53 36.32
CA LEU A 4 36.10 16.10 35.03
C LEU A 4 34.57 15.98 34.88
N PRO A 5 33.87 17.00 34.35
CA PRO A 5 32.46 16.83 34.04
C PRO A 5 32.32 15.94 32.80
N GLU A 6 31.55 14.87 32.91
CA GLU A 6 30.96 14.17 31.77
C GLU A 6 29.95 15.10 31.08
N GLU A 7 30.42 16.08 30.31
CA GLU A 7 29.55 16.68 29.31
C GLU A 7 29.55 15.77 28.08
N THR A 8 28.66 14.77 28.12
CA THR A 8 28.14 14.18 26.89
C THR A 8 27.55 15.32 26.08
N THR A 9 28.25 15.72 25.02
CA THR A 9 27.74 16.69 24.05
C THR A 9 26.56 16.07 23.33
N LYS A 10 25.38 16.15 23.94
CA LYS A 10 24.09 15.94 23.28
C LYS A 10 24.00 17.02 22.20
N LYS A 11 24.50 16.71 21.01
CA LYS A 11 24.21 17.49 19.81
C LYS A 11 22.68 17.63 19.75
N PRO A 12 22.12 18.84 19.69
CA PRO A 12 20.70 18.99 19.46
C PRO A 12 20.38 18.32 18.13
N ILE A 13 19.39 17.43 18.13
CA ILE A 13 18.83 16.86 16.90
C ILE A 13 18.24 18.06 16.16
N ALA A 14 18.92 18.51 15.10
CA ALA A 14 18.42 19.57 14.24
C ALA A 14 17.17 19.02 13.52
N ASN A 15 16.00 19.29 14.08
CA ASN A 15 14.73 19.01 13.43
C ASN A 15 14.59 20.01 12.27
N GLY A 16 14.94 19.58 11.06
CA GLY A 16 14.87 20.41 9.85
C GLY A 16 13.46 20.47 9.25
N HIS A 17 13.18 21.57 8.56
CA HIS A 17 11.95 21.86 7.81
C HIS A 17 11.81 21.05 6.49
N PHE A 18 12.22 19.77 6.47
CA PHE A 18 12.39 18.99 5.23
C PHE A 18 11.12 18.94 4.33
N TRP A 19 9.96 19.05 4.96
CA TRP A 19 8.65 18.95 4.32
C TRP A 19 7.92 20.29 4.18
N GLU A 20 8.43 21.36 4.77
CA GLU A 20 7.75 22.65 4.73
C GLU A 20 7.87 23.28 3.33
N ASN A 21 6.80 23.95 2.89
CA ASN A 21 6.69 24.65 1.60
C ASN A 21 6.91 23.83 0.31
N ARG A 22 7.07 22.49 0.38
CA ARG A 22 7.24 21.63 -0.81
C ARG A 22 5.98 20.91 -1.28
N PHE A 23 4.90 21.02 -0.52
CA PHE A 23 3.62 20.40 -0.86
C PHE A 23 2.55 21.45 -1.17
N LYS A 24 1.79 21.19 -2.23
CA LYS A 24 0.62 21.99 -2.61
C LYS A 24 -0.53 21.04 -2.90
N SER A 25 -1.70 21.32 -2.34
CA SER A 25 -2.94 20.64 -2.69
C SER A 25 -3.62 21.40 -3.82
N GLN A 26 -3.91 20.72 -4.92
CA GLN A 26 -4.63 21.26 -6.07
C GLN A 26 -5.85 20.38 -6.32
N ALA A 27 -7.04 20.98 -6.37
CA ALA A 27 -8.25 20.25 -6.70
C ALA A 27 -8.26 19.85 -8.18
N LEU A 28 -8.57 18.57 -8.45
CA LEU A 28 -8.82 18.03 -9.79
C LEU A 28 -10.34 17.96 -9.97
N LEU A 29 -10.87 18.68 -10.97
CA LEU A 29 -12.32 18.84 -11.19
C LEU A 29 -12.86 17.92 -12.29
N ASP A 30 -11.98 17.35 -13.10
CA ASP A 30 -12.32 16.57 -14.28
C ASP A 30 -11.79 15.13 -14.16
N ASP A 31 -12.55 14.15 -14.63
CA ASP A 31 -12.13 12.75 -14.66
C ASP A 31 -10.86 12.54 -15.51
N ASN A 32 -10.71 13.32 -16.58
CA ASN A 32 -9.50 13.32 -17.41
C ASN A 32 -8.27 13.78 -16.62
N ALA A 33 -8.43 14.80 -15.78
CA ALA A 33 -7.35 15.29 -14.93
C ALA A 33 -6.99 14.26 -13.85
N LEU A 34 -8.00 13.59 -13.29
CA LEU A 34 -7.80 12.50 -12.33
C LEU A 34 -7.02 11.33 -12.97
N LEU A 35 -7.44 10.88 -14.15
CA LEU A 35 -6.79 9.77 -14.86
C LEU A 35 -5.34 10.13 -15.23
N ALA A 36 -5.11 11.35 -15.73
CA ALA A 36 -3.78 11.84 -16.01
C ALA A 36 -2.89 11.88 -14.75
N CYS A 37 -3.44 12.29 -13.60
CA CYS A 37 -2.72 12.28 -12.34
C CYS A 37 -2.38 10.86 -11.87
N MET A 38 -3.29 9.90 -12.01
CA MET A 38 -3.01 8.48 -11.70
C MET A 38 -1.84 7.96 -12.55
N VAL A 39 -1.91 8.15 -13.87
CA VAL A 39 -0.84 7.75 -14.81
C VAL A 39 0.49 8.45 -14.47
N TYR A 40 0.45 9.75 -14.16
CA TYR A 40 1.65 10.50 -13.81
C TYR A 40 2.36 9.96 -12.58
N VAL A 41 1.60 9.69 -11.50
CA VAL A 41 2.16 9.15 -10.26
C VAL A 41 2.77 7.78 -10.48
N ASP A 42 2.08 6.92 -11.22
CA ASP A 42 2.51 5.55 -11.50
C ASP A 42 3.74 5.50 -12.44
N LEU A 43 3.91 6.47 -13.36
CA LEU A 43 5.04 6.51 -14.29
C LEU A 43 6.24 7.36 -13.81
N ASN A 44 6.10 8.16 -12.75
CA ASN A 44 7.20 8.96 -12.20
C ASN A 44 8.47 8.16 -11.85
N PRO A 45 8.37 6.94 -11.30
CA PRO A 45 9.54 6.14 -10.94
C PRO A 45 10.30 5.64 -12.17
N ILE A 46 9.59 5.34 -13.26
CA ILE A 46 10.18 5.06 -14.57
C ILE A 46 10.83 6.33 -15.13
N ARG A 47 10.14 7.47 -15.04
CA ARG A 47 10.69 8.78 -15.43
C ARG A 47 11.96 9.15 -14.64
N ALA A 48 12.06 8.72 -13.39
CA ALA A 48 13.22 8.90 -12.53
C ALA A 48 14.34 7.88 -12.79
N GLY A 49 14.13 6.90 -13.70
CA GLY A 49 15.09 5.84 -14.01
C GLY A 49 15.26 4.80 -12.90
N MET A 50 14.28 4.65 -12.01
CA MET A 50 14.33 3.68 -10.91
C MET A 50 13.87 2.28 -11.35
N TYR A 51 13.04 2.20 -12.37
CA TYR A 51 12.46 0.97 -12.92
C TYR A 51 12.31 1.08 -14.44
N ASP A 52 12.46 -0.04 -15.15
CA ASP A 52 12.27 -0.09 -16.61
C ASP A 52 10.83 -0.42 -17.00
N SER A 53 10.08 -1.05 -16.08
CA SER A 53 8.70 -1.48 -16.31
C SER A 53 7.80 -1.23 -15.10
N VAL A 54 6.53 -0.96 -15.39
CA VAL A 54 5.48 -0.73 -14.39
C VAL A 54 5.23 -1.97 -13.53
N GLY A 55 5.48 -3.17 -14.07
CA GLY A 55 5.30 -4.44 -13.36
C GLY A 55 6.33 -4.72 -12.26
N GLU A 56 7.43 -3.97 -12.20
CA GLU A 56 8.51 -4.19 -11.23
C GLU A 56 8.30 -3.42 -9.93
N GLN A 57 7.50 -2.35 -9.98
CA GLN A 57 7.37 -1.41 -8.87
C GLN A 57 6.26 -1.80 -7.88
N ARG A 58 6.61 -2.65 -6.92
CA ARG A 58 5.70 -3.15 -5.86
C ARG A 58 5.05 -2.08 -4.95
N PHE A 59 5.53 -0.85 -4.99
CA PHE A 59 5.09 0.24 -4.10
C PHE A 59 4.19 1.26 -4.80
N THR A 60 3.55 0.89 -5.93
CA THR A 60 2.60 1.75 -6.65
C THR A 60 1.24 1.10 -6.80
N SER A 61 0.23 1.93 -6.94
CA SER A 61 -1.15 1.49 -7.12
C SER A 61 -1.36 0.66 -8.40
N ILE A 62 -0.60 0.97 -9.46
CA ILE A 62 -0.68 0.24 -10.73
C ILE A 62 -0.19 -1.21 -10.63
N TYR A 63 0.80 -1.49 -9.79
CA TYR A 63 1.28 -2.86 -9.57
C TYR A 63 0.17 -3.76 -9.01
N GLU A 64 -0.59 -3.24 -8.04
CA GLU A 64 -1.75 -3.96 -7.47
C GLU A 64 -2.83 -4.18 -8.53
N ARG A 65 -3.17 -3.15 -9.32
CA ARG A 65 -4.16 -3.26 -10.40
C ARG A 65 -3.76 -4.30 -11.46
N ILE A 66 -2.49 -4.33 -11.85
CA ILE A 66 -1.96 -5.33 -12.80
C ILE A 66 -2.07 -6.73 -12.19
N SER A 67 -1.67 -6.90 -10.93
CA SER A 67 -1.75 -8.18 -10.23
C SER A 67 -3.19 -8.70 -10.14
N GLN A 68 -4.14 -7.84 -9.82
CA GLN A 68 -5.57 -8.17 -9.79
C GLN A 68 -6.09 -8.54 -11.18
N TRP A 69 -5.72 -7.78 -12.20
CA TRP A 69 -6.12 -8.05 -13.59
C TRP A 69 -5.55 -9.37 -14.13
N GLN A 70 -4.33 -9.73 -13.75
CA GLN A 70 -3.73 -11.03 -14.06
C GLN A 70 -4.43 -12.18 -13.32
N ALA A 71 -4.79 -11.99 -12.05
CA ALA A 71 -5.52 -12.98 -11.26
C ALA A 71 -6.91 -13.27 -11.86
N LEU A 72 -7.60 -12.26 -12.37
CA LEU A 72 -8.90 -12.41 -13.04
C LEU A 72 -8.80 -13.16 -14.38
N GLN A 73 -7.65 -13.08 -15.06
CA GLN A 73 -7.43 -13.78 -16.32
C GLN A 73 -6.94 -15.22 -16.15
N THR A 74 -6.41 -15.55 -14.98
CA THR A 74 -6.00 -16.92 -14.70
C THR A 74 -7.29 -17.73 -14.50
N PRO A 75 -7.63 -18.68 -15.40
CA PRO A 75 -8.77 -19.54 -15.16
C PRO A 75 -8.53 -20.26 -13.83
N ALA A 76 -9.53 -20.22 -12.95
CA ALA A 76 -9.46 -20.93 -11.68
C ALA A 76 -9.00 -22.37 -11.97
N PRO A 77 -7.99 -22.91 -11.25
CA PRO A 77 -7.69 -24.33 -11.31
C PRO A 77 -9.00 -25.06 -11.14
N CYS A 78 -9.40 -25.84 -12.15
CA CYS A 78 -10.62 -26.63 -12.08
C CYS A 78 -10.51 -27.42 -10.76
N PRO A 79 -11.48 -27.33 -9.84
CA PRO A 79 -11.39 -28.08 -8.62
C PRO A 79 -11.37 -29.55 -9.02
N THR A 80 -10.21 -30.19 -8.92
CA THR A 80 -10.13 -31.64 -8.96
C THR A 80 -10.88 -32.09 -7.72
N ILE A 81 -12.17 -32.40 -7.89
CA ILE A 81 -13.00 -32.99 -6.86
C ILE A 81 -12.31 -34.33 -6.53
N LYS A 82 -11.46 -34.34 -5.51
CA LYS A 82 -11.15 -35.59 -4.83
C LYS A 82 -12.45 -35.96 -4.14
N ALA A 83 -13.09 -37.03 -4.62
CA ALA A 83 -14.23 -37.62 -3.95
C ALA A 83 -13.81 -37.88 -2.50
N THR A 84 -14.26 -37.01 -1.59
CA THR A 84 -14.02 -37.14 -0.16
C THR A 84 -15.37 -37.42 0.47
N GLU A 85 -15.37 -38.47 1.28
CA GLU A 85 -16.49 -39.14 1.94
C GLU A 85 -17.47 -38.21 2.69
N PRO A 86 -18.71 -38.67 2.97
CA PRO A 86 -19.79 -37.82 3.41
C PRO A 86 -19.55 -37.12 4.76
N ALA A 87 -19.49 -35.80 4.67
CA ALA A 87 -19.87 -34.77 5.64
C ALA A 87 -20.20 -35.20 7.08
N GLU A 88 -19.24 -35.01 8.00
CA GLU A 88 -19.57 -34.75 9.41
C GLU A 88 -19.93 -33.26 9.60
N ARG A 89 -21.14 -33.09 10.15
CA ARG A 89 -21.84 -31.85 10.44
C ARG A 89 -21.11 -31.04 11.53
N SER A 90 -20.17 -30.19 11.14
CA SER A 90 -19.57 -29.21 12.06
C SER A 90 -20.50 -28.00 12.25
N GLN A 91 -20.66 -27.62 13.51
CA GLN A 91 -21.70 -26.74 14.03
C GLN A 91 -21.53 -25.30 13.51
N ARG A 92 -22.64 -24.69 13.08
CA ARG A 92 -22.72 -23.28 12.70
C ARG A 92 -22.46 -22.43 13.95
N GLN A 93 -21.39 -21.64 13.94
CA GLN A 93 -21.27 -20.47 14.80
C GLN A 93 -21.74 -19.25 13.99
N ASP A 94 -22.96 -18.81 14.30
CA ASP A 94 -23.55 -17.58 13.80
C ASP A 94 -22.76 -16.38 14.34
N ILE A 95 -21.87 -15.80 13.53
CA ILE A 95 -21.29 -14.47 13.81
C ILE A 95 -22.07 -13.43 13.01
N LYS A 96 -23.36 -13.27 13.33
CA LYS A 96 -24.09 -12.03 13.06
C LYS A 96 -23.94 -11.13 14.28
N GLN A 97 -22.82 -10.40 14.38
CA GLN A 97 -22.71 -9.10 15.10
C GLN A 97 -21.24 -8.64 15.17
N SER A 98 -20.77 -7.93 14.14
CA SER A 98 -19.71 -6.92 14.33
C SER A 98 -19.63 -5.87 13.19
N LEU A 99 -20.71 -5.67 12.43
CA LEU A 99 -20.90 -4.48 11.60
C LEU A 99 -21.34 -3.31 12.50
N LEU A 100 -20.40 -2.73 13.25
CA LEU A 100 -20.44 -1.36 13.80
C LEU A 100 -19.26 -1.17 14.74
N LEU A 101 -18.14 -0.68 14.21
CA LEU A 101 -17.31 0.25 14.96
C LEU A 101 -16.90 1.40 14.03
N PRO A 102 -17.08 2.66 14.45
CA PRO A 102 -16.67 3.83 13.67
C PRO A 102 -15.15 3.89 13.60
N PHE A 103 -14.64 4.35 12.46
CA PHE A 103 -13.27 4.83 12.34
C PHE A 103 -13.13 6.08 13.23
N GLU A 104 -12.30 6.01 14.27
CA GLU A 104 -11.66 7.20 14.86
C GLU A 104 -10.49 7.65 13.97
#